data_AF-A0A0K1TC74-F1
#
_entry.id   AF-A0A0K1TC74-F1
#
_cell.length_a   1.000
_cell.length_b   1.000
_cell.length_c   1.000
_cell.angle_alpha   90.00
_cell.angle_beta   90.00
_cell.angle_gamma   90.00
#
_symmetry.space_group_name_H-M   'P 1'
#
loop_
_entity.id
_entity.type
_entity.pdbx_description
1 polymer ?
#
loop_
_entity_poly.entity_id
_entity_poly.type
_entity_poly.pdbx_seq_one_letter_code
_entity_poly.pdbx_strand_id
1 'polypeptide(L)'
;TTLTMLTYMMTTTATFMPLATTTKTITDIGTMWPLSPTTLLTTMDMLMSLGGLPPLTGFMPKWMILKELTMAGLPLMATLLLMSSLLSLYFYIRLAYLTLLTNPPTTTNTEYKWRLKTSQPKYTSMMITASTLLLPMTTILYATT
;
A
#
# COMPACT_ATOMS: atom_id res chain seq x y z
N THR A 1 -16.67 -9.18 -8.69
CA THR A 1 -15.61 -8.85 -9.67
C THR A 1 -15.47 -7.35 -9.91
N THR A 2 -16.57 -6.61 -10.02
CA THR A 2 -16.54 -5.13 -10.12
C THR A 2 -15.87 -4.48 -8.91
N LEU A 3 -16.23 -4.91 -7.70
CA LEU A 3 -15.67 -4.40 -6.45
C LEU A 3 -14.17 -4.70 -6.29
N THR A 4 -13.72 -5.88 -6.73
CA THR A 4 -12.30 -6.27 -6.69
C THR A 4 -11.46 -5.45 -7.68
N MET A 5 -12.02 -5.12 -8.86
CA MET A 5 -11.36 -4.25 -9.82
C MET A 5 -11.29 -2.80 -9.34
N LEU A 6 -12.37 -2.27 -8.77
CA LEU A 6 -12.40 -0.91 -8.20
C LEU A 6 -11.40 -0.74 -7.06
N THR A 7 -11.35 -1.69 -6.12
CA THR A 7 -10.38 -1.66 -5.01
C THR A 7 -8.94 -1.75 -5.51
N TYR A 8 -8.66 -2.54 -6.55
CA TYR A 8 -7.34 -2.62 -7.16
C TYR A 8 -6.93 -1.30 -7.86
N MET A 9 -7.83 -0.69 -8.63
CA MET A 9 -7.55 0.60 -9.29
C MET A 9 -7.34 1.73 -8.27
N MET A 10 -8.10 1.75 -7.19
CA MET A 10 -7.94 2.74 -6.12
C MET A 10 -6.63 2.58 -5.36
N THR A 11 -6.26 1.35 -4.98
CA THR A 11 -5.02 1.09 -4.23
C THR A 11 -3.77 1.35 -5.07
N THR A 12 -3.78 1.00 -6.36
CA THR A 12 -2.65 1.27 -7.28
C THR A 12 -2.47 2.76 -7.57
N THR A 13 -3.55 3.50 -7.82
CA THR A 13 -3.44 4.95 -8.01
C THR A 13 -2.92 5.65 -6.75
N ALA A 14 -3.40 5.23 -5.57
CA ALA A 14 -2.93 5.75 -4.30
C ALA A 14 -1.45 5.44 -4.00
N THR A 15 -0.88 4.32 -4.48
CA THR A 15 0.56 4.02 -4.30
C THR A 15 1.44 4.83 -5.24
N PHE A 16 1.03 5.00 -6.50
CA PHE A 16 1.85 5.70 -7.50
C PHE A 16 1.91 7.21 -7.29
N MET A 17 0.87 7.82 -6.73
CA MET A 17 0.82 9.28 -6.53
C MET A 17 1.98 9.84 -5.69
N PRO A 18 2.26 9.34 -4.48
CA PRO A 18 3.41 9.81 -3.71
C PRO A 18 4.75 9.41 -4.36
N LEU A 19 4.88 8.18 -4.89
CA LEU A 19 6.12 7.72 -5.55
C LEU A 19 6.47 8.53 -6.81
N ALA A 20 5.48 9.05 -7.54
CA ALA A 20 5.70 9.83 -8.75
C ALA A 20 6.48 11.13 -8.48
N THR A 21 6.30 11.70 -7.29
CA THR A 21 6.90 12.98 -6.92
C THR A 21 8.26 12.84 -6.26
N THR A 22 8.55 11.68 -5.65
CA THR A 22 9.67 11.57 -4.73
C THR A 22 10.85 10.84 -5.35
N THR A 23 10.71 9.60 -5.85
CA THR A 23 11.89 8.80 -6.22
C THR A 23 11.57 7.57 -7.09
N LYS A 24 12.58 7.01 -7.77
CA LYS A 24 12.46 5.77 -8.58
C LYS A 24 13.18 4.56 -7.99
N THR A 25 14.10 4.75 -7.05
CA THR A 25 14.93 3.67 -6.48
C THR A 25 14.71 3.50 -4.98
N ILE A 26 15.00 2.30 -4.47
CA ILE A 26 14.83 1.93 -3.06
C ILE A 26 15.72 2.79 -2.15
N THR A 27 16.95 3.07 -2.58
CA THR A 27 17.91 3.90 -1.83
C THR A 27 17.41 5.32 -1.69
N ASP A 28 16.82 5.87 -2.75
CA ASP A 28 16.30 7.23 -2.72
C ASP A 28 15.09 7.34 -1.77
N ILE A 29 14.19 6.34 -1.76
CA ILE A 29 13.06 6.30 -0.81
C ILE A 29 13.55 6.38 0.63
N GLY A 30 14.59 5.62 0.99
CA GLY A 30 15.12 5.63 2.36
C GLY A 30 15.78 6.96 2.77
N THR A 31 16.27 7.77 1.81
CA THR A 31 16.78 9.12 2.10
C THR A 31 15.69 10.17 2.34
N MET A 32 14.40 9.80 2.24
CA MET A 32 13.27 10.71 2.46
C MET A 32 12.91 10.91 3.93
N TRP A 33 13.33 10.01 4.83
CA TRP A 33 13.07 10.14 6.26
C TRP A 33 13.41 11.53 6.84
N PRO A 34 14.61 12.10 6.61
CA PRO A 34 14.96 13.43 7.12
C PRO A 34 14.27 14.59 6.39
N LEU A 35 13.67 14.36 5.22
CA LEU A 35 13.07 15.41 4.39
C LEU A 35 11.57 15.59 4.67
N SER A 36 10.85 14.48 4.68
CA SER A 36 9.40 14.48 4.87
C SER A 36 8.97 13.13 5.43
N PRO A 37 9.00 12.93 6.76
CA PRO A 37 8.68 11.63 7.37
C PRO A 37 7.24 11.19 7.07
N THR A 38 6.31 12.15 6.93
CA THR A 38 4.90 11.88 6.64
C THR A 38 4.67 11.22 5.28
N THR A 39 5.43 11.61 4.25
CA THR A 39 5.30 11.00 2.92
C THR A 39 5.89 9.60 2.91
N LEU A 40 6.99 9.36 3.65
CA LEU A 40 7.55 8.00 3.79
C LEU A 40 6.55 7.07 4.47
N LEU A 41 6.00 7.47 5.63
CA LEU A 41 5.02 6.67 6.37
C LEU A 41 3.82 6.29 5.49
N THR A 42 3.24 7.29 4.81
CA THR A 42 2.09 7.04 3.93
C THR A 42 2.45 6.14 2.75
N THR A 43 3.63 6.28 2.13
CA THR A 43 4.05 5.33 1.07
C THR A 43 4.21 3.89 1.56
N MET A 44 4.68 3.70 2.79
CA MET A 44 4.84 2.36 3.38
C MET A 44 3.48 1.73 3.70
N ASP A 45 2.56 2.49 4.29
CA ASP A 45 1.19 2.04 4.52
C ASP A 45 0.50 1.63 3.21
N MET A 46 0.75 2.37 2.12
CA MET A 46 0.23 2.06 0.79
C MET A 46 0.78 0.74 0.22
N LEU A 47 2.09 0.50 0.35
CA LEU A 47 2.73 -0.75 -0.09
C LEU A 47 2.24 -1.95 0.72
N MET A 48 2.07 -1.76 2.03
CA MET A 48 1.46 -2.75 2.92
C MET A 48 0.01 -3.05 2.55
N SER A 49 -0.74 -2.03 2.11
CA SER A 49 -2.13 -2.20 1.64
C SER A 49 -2.18 -3.09 0.40
N LEU A 50 -1.29 -2.89 -0.59
CA LEU A 50 -1.15 -3.80 -1.73
C LEU A 50 -0.80 -5.24 -1.33
N GLY A 51 -0.04 -5.40 -0.24
CA GLY A 51 0.23 -6.70 0.37
C GLY A 51 -1.01 -7.39 0.96
N GLY A 52 -2.07 -6.64 1.26
CA GLY A 52 -3.32 -7.16 1.81
C GLY A 52 -3.22 -7.53 3.29
N LEU A 53 -2.62 -6.66 4.10
CA LEU A 53 -2.65 -6.81 5.56
C LEU A 53 -4.06 -6.58 6.12
N PRO A 54 -4.49 -7.35 7.15
CA PRO A 54 -5.86 -7.35 7.66
C PRO A 54 -6.43 -6.02 8.16
N PRO A 55 -5.66 -5.00 8.60
CA PRO A 55 -6.23 -3.67 8.86
C PRO A 55 -6.47 -2.82 7.60
N LEU A 56 -5.91 -3.21 6.44
CA LEU A 56 -5.87 -2.38 5.24
C LEU A 56 -6.82 -2.87 4.14
N THR A 57 -7.27 -1.95 3.30
CA THR A 57 -8.33 -2.22 2.32
C THR A 57 -7.93 -3.22 1.23
N GLY A 58 -6.64 -3.36 0.91
CA GLY A 58 -6.19 -4.37 -0.04
C GLY A 58 -6.37 -5.83 0.43
N PHE A 59 -6.75 -6.06 1.70
CA PHE A 59 -7.18 -7.38 2.16
C PHE A 59 -8.60 -7.74 1.70
N MET A 60 -9.47 -6.75 1.53
CA MET A 60 -10.87 -6.91 1.13
C MET A 60 -11.06 -7.79 -0.13
N PRO A 61 -10.39 -7.53 -1.27
CA PRO A 61 -10.60 -8.34 -2.48
C PRO A 61 -10.13 -9.79 -2.28
N LYS A 62 -9.01 -10.01 -1.59
CA LYS A 62 -8.51 -11.36 -1.30
C LYS A 62 -9.49 -12.12 -0.41
N TRP A 63 -10.01 -11.45 0.62
CA TRP A 63 -10.98 -12.05 1.53
C TRP A 63 -12.29 -12.42 0.84
N MET A 64 -12.80 -11.55 -0.04
CA MET A 64 -14.01 -11.85 -0.83
C MET A 64 -13.81 -13.03 -1.77
N ILE A 65 -12.65 -13.11 -2.46
CA ILE A 65 -12.33 -14.23 -3.33
C ILE A 65 -12.26 -15.55 -2.53
N LEU A 66 -11.64 -15.52 -1.35
CA LEU A 66 -11.58 -16.69 -0.46
C LEU A 66 -12.98 -17.15 -0.03
N LYS A 67 -13.86 -16.21 0.34
CA LYS A 67 -15.25 -16.53 0.70
C LYS A 67 -15.97 -17.25 -0.44
N GLU A 68 -15.95 -16.70 -1.65
CA GLU A 68 -16.62 -17.30 -2.81
C GLU A 68 -16.03 -18.67 -3.18
N LEU A 69 -14.71 -18.85 -3.11
CA LEU A 69 -14.06 -20.14 -3.41
C LEU A 69 -14.39 -21.23 -2.37
N THR A 70 -14.51 -20.86 -1.10
CA THR A 70 -14.92 -21.81 -0.06
C THR A 70 -16.38 -22.22 -0.22
N MET A 71 -17.26 -21.28 -0.59
CA MET A 71 -18.67 -21.57 -0.91
C MET A 71 -18.82 -22.44 -2.16
N ALA A 72 -17.93 -22.28 -3.15
CA ALA A 72 -17.87 -23.12 -4.35
C ALA A 72 -17.26 -24.52 -4.11
N GLY A 73 -16.87 -24.87 -2.88
CA GLY A 73 -16.35 -26.19 -2.54
C GLY A 73 -14.90 -26.45 -2.98
N LEU A 74 -14.11 -25.40 -3.26
CA LEU A 74 -12.72 -25.49 -3.72
C LEU A 74 -11.71 -24.94 -2.70
N PRO A 75 -11.59 -25.53 -1.49
CA PRO A 75 -10.72 -25.01 -0.45
C PRO A 75 -9.23 -25.14 -0.79
N LEU A 76 -8.84 -26.17 -1.55
CA LEU A 76 -7.43 -26.39 -1.94
C LEU A 76 -6.92 -25.26 -2.85
N MET A 77 -7.76 -24.76 -3.77
CA MET A 77 -7.40 -23.64 -4.63
C MET A 77 -7.29 -22.33 -3.82
N ALA A 78 -8.17 -22.16 -2.84
CA ALA A 78 -8.16 -21.01 -1.95
C ALA A 78 -6.87 -20.93 -1.12
N THR A 79 -6.38 -22.06 -0.59
CA THR A 79 -5.12 -22.07 0.19
C THR A 79 -3.89 -21.80 -0.68
N LEU A 80 -3.84 -22.34 -1.90
CA LEU A 80 -2.75 -22.06 -2.85
C LEU A 80 -2.70 -20.57 -3.24
N LEU A 81 -3.85 -19.95 -3.46
CA LEU A 81 -3.95 -18.50 -3.71
C LEU A 81 -3.48 -17.68 -2.51
N LEU A 82 -3.85 -18.09 -1.29
CA LEU A 82 -3.39 -17.42 -0.07
C LEU A 82 -1.86 -17.51 0.07
N MET A 83 -1.28 -18.70 -0.14
CA MET A 83 0.16 -18.93 -0.05
C MET A 83 0.96 -18.11 -1.08
N SER A 84 0.49 -18.03 -2.34
CA SER A 84 1.15 -17.19 -3.36
C SER A 84 1.11 -15.70 -2.99
N SER A 85 0.05 -15.27 -2.30
CA SER A 85 -0.09 -13.88 -1.86
C SER A 85 0.83 -13.50 -0.69
N LEU A 86 1.31 -14.46 0.10
CA LEU A 86 2.28 -14.22 1.17
C LEU A 86 3.67 -13.90 0.61
N LEU A 87 4.01 -14.42 -0.58
CA LEU A 87 5.30 -14.15 -1.22
C LEU A 87 5.43 -12.67 -1.61
N SER A 88 4.36 -12.06 -2.14
CA SER A 88 4.36 -10.63 -2.46
C SER A 88 4.40 -9.76 -1.20
N LEU A 89 3.72 -10.19 -0.13
CA LEU A 89 3.77 -9.53 1.18
C LEU A 89 5.19 -9.52 1.76
N TYR A 90 5.96 -10.60 1.63
CA TYR A 90 7.36 -10.66 2.09
C TYR A 90 8.22 -9.58 1.41
N PHE A 91 8.06 -9.39 0.10
CA PHE A 91 8.78 -8.36 -0.64
C PHE A 91 8.47 -6.95 -0.11
N TYR A 92 7.20 -6.63 0.13
CA TYR A 92 6.81 -5.31 0.64
C TYR A 92 7.31 -5.06 2.06
N ILE A 93 7.29 -6.06 2.95
CA ILE A 93 7.83 -5.94 4.31
C ILE A 93 9.34 -5.67 4.28
N ARG A 94 10.09 -6.38 3.43
CA ARG A 94 11.54 -6.14 3.30
C ARG A 94 11.82 -4.71 2.85
N LEU A 95 11.03 -4.18 1.91
CA LEU A 95 11.19 -2.80 1.45
C LEU A 95 10.86 -1.77 2.54
N ALA A 96 9.80 -2.00 3.32
CA ALA A 96 9.45 -1.16 4.47
C ALA A 96 10.54 -1.19 5.55
N TYR A 97 11.09 -2.37 5.83
CA TYR A 97 12.18 -2.54 6.78
C TYR A 97 13.41 -1.72 6.39
N LEU A 98 13.84 -1.83 5.13
CA LEU A 98 15.04 -1.13 4.63
C LEU A 98 14.92 0.40 4.62
N THR A 99 13.70 0.93 4.56
CA THR A 99 13.46 2.37 4.37
C THR A 99 13.03 3.08 5.65
N LEU A 100 12.28 2.41 6.53
CA LEU A 100 11.70 3.01 7.74
C LEU A 100 12.50 2.64 9.00
N LEU A 101 12.95 1.38 9.11
CA LEU A 101 13.59 0.89 10.34
C LEU A 101 15.12 1.07 10.29
N THR A 102 15.73 0.93 9.11
CA THR A 102 17.18 1.08 8.95
C THR A 102 17.46 2.34 8.14
N ASN A 103 17.51 3.51 8.79
CA ASN A 103 17.84 4.78 8.13
C ASN A 103 19.13 4.63 7.30
N PRO A 104 19.07 4.70 5.95
CA PRO A 104 20.25 4.56 5.11
C PRO A 104 21.13 5.81 5.17
N PRO A 105 22.42 5.69 4.82
CA PRO A 105 23.33 6.83 4.83
C PRO A 105 22.84 7.95 3.91
N THR A 106 22.73 9.15 4.45
CA THR A 106 22.30 10.35 3.71
C THR A 106 23.51 11.06 3.09
N THR A 107 23.27 11.79 2.00
CA THR A 107 24.30 12.63 1.37
C THR A 107 24.32 14.02 2.01
N THR A 108 25.45 14.72 1.96
CA THR A 108 25.63 16.08 2.50
C THR A 108 24.62 17.09 1.93
N ASN A 109 24.12 16.88 0.72
CA ASN A 109 23.12 17.73 0.09
C ASN A 109 21.71 17.64 0.74
N THR A 110 21.47 16.67 1.63
CA THR A 110 20.18 16.55 2.34
C THR A 110 19.92 17.72 3.29
N GLU A 111 20.97 18.35 3.84
CA GLU A 111 20.87 19.53 4.71
C GLU A 111 20.37 20.80 4.00
N TYR A 112 20.42 20.86 2.67
CA TYR A 112 19.84 22.00 1.94
C TYR A 112 18.38 21.76 1.59
N LYS A 113 17.99 20.48 1.45
CA LYS A 113 16.67 20.07 0.96
C LYS A 113 15.58 20.16 2.03
N TRP A 114 15.90 20.20 3.34
CA TRP A 114 14.86 20.37 4.40
C TRP A 114 14.05 21.67 4.25
N ARG A 115 14.63 22.70 3.60
CA ARG A 115 13.96 23.99 3.35
C ARG A 115 13.01 23.95 2.16
N LEU A 116 13.14 22.96 1.28
CA LEU A 116 12.34 22.85 0.07
C LEU A 116 11.04 22.12 0.40
N LYS A 117 9.91 22.79 0.16
CA LYS A 117 8.60 22.16 0.28
C LYS A 117 8.37 21.22 -0.89
N THR A 118 8.06 19.96 -0.59
CA THR A 118 7.60 19.01 -1.59
C THR A 118 6.16 19.34 -2.00
N SER A 119 5.92 19.52 -3.30
CA SER A 119 4.57 19.76 -3.82
C SER A 119 3.89 18.45 -4.13
N GLN A 120 3.09 17.95 -3.17
CA GLN A 120 2.19 16.82 -3.42
C GLN A 120 0.87 17.30 -4.02
N PRO A 121 0.29 16.58 -5.00
CA PRO A 121 -1.06 16.88 -5.45
C PRO A 121 -2.06 16.80 -4.29
N LYS A 122 -3.01 17.74 -4.21
CA LYS A 122 -3.97 17.85 -3.09
C LYS A 122 -4.82 16.60 -2.87
N TYR A 123 -5.12 15.87 -3.94
CA TYR A 123 -5.93 14.64 -3.92
C TYR A 123 -5.19 13.40 -3.38
N THR A 124 -3.87 13.45 -3.19
CA THR A 124 -3.09 12.33 -2.63
C THR A 124 -3.61 11.91 -1.26
N SER A 125 -3.86 12.86 -0.37
CA SER A 125 -4.37 12.63 0.98
C SER A 125 -5.69 11.85 0.96
N MET A 126 -6.64 12.28 0.12
CA MET A 126 -7.93 11.63 -0.03
C MET A 126 -7.78 10.18 -0.51
N MET A 127 -6.93 9.94 -1.50
CA MET A 127 -6.69 8.58 -2.02
C MET A 127 -6.05 7.65 -0.98
N ILE A 128 -5.10 8.15 -0.19
CA ILE A 128 -4.43 7.39 0.89
C ILE A 128 -5.40 7.07 2.02
N THR A 129 -6.27 8.01 2.40
CA THR A 129 -7.29 7.74 3.43
C THR A 129 -8.31 6.69 2.97
N ALA A 130 -8.72 6.74 1.70
CA ALA A 130 -9.62 5.75 1.12
C ALA A 130 -8.98 4.35 1.12
N SER A 131 -7.72 4.21 0.71
CA SER A 131 -7.04 2.91 0.64
C SER A 131 -6.64 2.30 2.00
N THR A 132 -6.75 3.04 3.10
CA THR A 132 -6.42 2.55 4.45
C THR A 132 -7.67 2.23 5.26
N LEU A 133 -8.72 3.07 5.18
CA LEU A 133 -9.87 3.03 6.11
C LEU A 133 -11.17 2.45 5.54
N LEU A 134 -11.22 1.97 4.29
CA LEU A 134 -12.46 1.40 3.72
C LEU A 134 -12.84 -0.01 4.22
N LEU A 135 -11.99 -0.68 5.01
CA LEU A 135 -12.26 -2.06 5.47
C LEU A 135 -13.55 -2.21 6.31
N PRO A 136 -13.88 -1.34 7.29
CA PRO A 136 -15.17 -1.41 7.98
C PRO A 136 -16.38 -1.21 7.06
N MET A 137 -16.22 -0.52 5.93
CA MET A 137 -17.31 -0.31 4.94
C MET A 137 -17.51 -1.51 4.00
N THR A 138 -16.77 -2.60 4.18
CA THR A 138 -16.88 -3.82 3.38
C THR A 138 -18.29 -4.40 3.35
N THR A 139 -19.00 -4.37 4.48
CA THR A 139 -20.35 -4.93 4.64
C THR A 139 -21.37 -4.19 3.79
N ILE A 140 -21.27 -2.85 3.75
CA ILE A 140 -22.14 -2.00 2.94
C ILE A 140 -21.85 -2.22 1.46
N LEU A 141 -20.57 -2.22 1.08
CA LEU A 141 -20.17 -2.40 -0.31
C LEU A 141 -20.62 -3.76 -0.86
N TYR A 142 -20.43 -4.83 -0.08
CA TYR A 142 -20.87 -6.19 -0.46
C TYR A 142 -22.39 -6.31 -0.61
N ALA A 143 -23.19 -5.57 0.16
CA ALA A 143 -24.64 -5.60 0.04
C ALA A 143 -25.15 -4.87 -1.22
N THR A 144 -24.40 -3.87 -1.71
CA THR A 144 -24.79 -3.02 -2.84
C THR A 144 -24.30 -3.49 -4.20
N THR A 145 -23.40 -4.47 -4.25
CA THR A 145 -22.75 -4.97 -5.49
C THR A 145 -22.96 -6.45 -5.67
#